data_AF-A0A9N9NL45-F1
#
_entry.id   AF-A0A9N9NL45-F1
#
_cell.length_a   1.000
_cell.length_b   1.000
_cell.length_c   1.000
_cell.angle_alpha   90.00
_cell.angle_beta   90.00
_cell.angle_gamma   90.00
#
_symmetry.space_group_name_H-M   'P 1'
#
loop_
_entity.id
_entity.type
_entity.pdbx_description
1 polymer ?
#
loop_
_entity_poly.entity_id
_entity_poly.type
_entity_poly.pdbx_seq_one_letter_code
_entity_poly.pdbx_strand_id
1 'polypeptide(L)'
;GLKLNPEKYFFFEQELPFFGHVISEEGIQIDLNKIAVMRNFSVSKDLTQLRGFIALTSYYKRFIKGFANIVEPLNRLFKKNTPFIWTQDQQNAFE
;
A
#
# COMPACT_ATOMS: atom_id res chain seq x y z
N GLY A 1 -7.90 -9.76 -33.35
CA GLY A 1 -9.07 -9.87 -32.46
C GLY A 1 -8.62 -9.98 -31.02
N LEU A 2 -9.39 -9.46 -30.07
CA LEU A 2 -9.14 -9.62 -28.63
C LEU A 2 -9.26 -11.10 -28.24
N LYS A 3 -8.38 -11.59 -27.36
CA LYS A 3 -8.38 -12.95 -26.82
C LYS A 3 -8.49 -12.91 -25.30
N LEU A 4 -9.31 -13.80 -24.74
CA LEU A 4 -9.55 -13.92 -23.31
C LEU A 4 -8.57 -14.94 -22.69
N ASN A 5 -8.12 -14.70 -21.45
CA ASN A 5 -7.37 -15.67 -20.65
C ASN A 5 -8.33 -16.37 -19.68
N PRO A 6 -8.70 -17.65 -19.89
CA PRO A 6 -9.68 -18.36 -19.07
C PRO A 6 -9.37 -18.36 -17.57
N GLU A 7 -8.08 -18.36 -17.18
CA GLU A 7 -7.65 -18.39 -15.77
C GLU A 7 -7.95 -17.08 -15.03
N LYS A 8 -8.28 -16.01 -15.75
CA LYS A 8 -8.60 -14.69 -15.18
C LYS A 8 -10.10 -14.38 -15.19
N TYR A 9 -10.94 -15.33 -15.59
CA TYR A 9 -12.39 -15.19 -15.59
C TYR A 9 -13.01 -15.97 -14.44
N PHE A 10 -13.95 -15.32 -13.78
CA PHE A 10 -14.67 -15.85 -12.64
C PHE A 10 -16.15 -15.62 -12.90
N PHE A 11 -16.97 -16.64 -12.73
CA PHE A 11 -18.41 -16.60 -13.01
C PHE A 11 -19.18 -17.06 -11.79
N PHE A 12 -20.23 -16.31 -11.43
CA PHE A 12 -21.11 -16.62 -10.30
C PHE A 12 -20.40 -16.76 -8.93
N GLU A 13 -19.24 -16.11 -8.76
CA GLU A 13 -18.51 -16.09 -7.49
C GLU A 13 -19.11 -15.07 -6.52
N GLN A 14 -19.13 -15.41 -5.23
CA GLN A 14 -19.53 -14.50 -4.15
C GLN A 14 -18.45 -13.48 -3.81
N GLU A 15 -17.18 -13.86 -4.00
CA GLU A 15 -16.02 -13.01 -3.80
C GLU A 15 -15.08 -13.09 -5.01
N LEU A 16 -14.57 -11.94 -5.47
CA LEU A 16 -13.73 -11.84 -6.65
C LEU A 16 -12.46 -11.03 -6.36
N PRO A 17 -11.25 -11.60 -6.54
CA PRO A 17 -10.03 -10.82 -6.55
C PRO A 17 -9.97 -9.90 -7.79
N PHE A 18 -9.83 -8.60 -7.55
CA PHE A 18 -9.77 -7.58 -8.61
C PHE A 18 -8.79 -6.46 -8.24
N PHE A 19 -7.71 -6.31 -9.02
CA PHE A 19 -6.69 -5.26 -8.84
C PHE A 19 -6.14 -5.09 -7.40
N GLY A 20 -5.95 -6.18 -6.67
CA GLY A 20 -5.44 -6.13 -5.28
C GLY A 20 -6.52 -5.81 -4.24
N HIS A 21 -7.78 -5.87 -4.65
CA HIS A 21 -8.94 -5.85 -3.78
C HIS A 21 -9.70 -7.17 -3.90
N VAL A 22 -10.53 -7.45 -2.91
CA VAL A 22 -11.56 -8.48 -2.97
C VAL A 22 -12.90 -7.77 -3.05
N ILE A 23 -13.71 -8.11 -4.05
CA ILE A 23 -15.06 -7.55 -4.22
C ILE A 23 -16.06 -8.62 -3.79
N SER A 24 -16.94 -8.27 -2.86
CA SER A 24 -18.00 -9.14 -2.35
C SER A 24 -19.30 -8.35 -2.13
N GLU A 25 -20.35 -9.01 -1.63
CA GLU A 25 -21.62 -8.34 -1.28
C GLU A 25 -21.44 -7.29 -0.17
N GLU A 26 -20.48 -7.49 0.74
CA GLU A 26 -20.11 -6.55 1.80
C GLU A 26 -19.33 -5.33 1.28
N GLY A 27 -18.92 -5.35 0.01
CA GLY A 27 -18.26 -4.25 -0.69
C GLY A 27 -16.84 -4.57 -1.14
N ILE A 28 -15.98 -3.53 -1.16
CA ILE A 28 -14.59 -3.65 -1.62
C ILE A 28 -13.68 -3.75 -0.41
N GLN A 29 -12.97 -4.86 -0.30
CA GLN A 29 -12.01 -5.14 0.76
C GLN A 29 -10.58 -5.16 0.21
N ILE A 30 -9.58 -5.07 1.10
CA ILE A 30 -8.17 -5.19 0.70
C ILE A 30 -7.80 -6.66 0.62
N ASP A 31 -7.11 -7.05 -0.45
CA ASP A 31 -6.49 -8.38 -0.52
C ASP A 31 -5.40 -8.52 0.55
N LEU A 32 -5.58 -9.47 1.47
CA LEU A 32 -4.64 -9.74 2.58
C LEU A 32 -3.22 -10.03 2.09
N ASN A 33 -3.06 -10.59 0.88
CA ASN A 33 -1.75 -10.82 0.29
C ASN A 33 -1.01 -9.51 0.03
N LYS A 34 -1.73 -8.44 -0.33
CA LYS A 34 -1.14 -7.12 -0.54
C LYS A 34 -0.72 -6.46 0.78
N ILE A 35 -1.48 -6.71 1.85
CA ILE A 35 -1.10 -6.28 3.20
C ILE A 35 0.17 -7.01 3.66
N ALA A 36 0.27 -8.31 3.42
CA ALA A 36 1.45 -9.10 3.79
C ALA A 36 2.74 -8.57 3.12
N VAL A 37 2.67 -8.18 1.85
CA VAL A 37 3.79 -7.58 1.12
C VAL A 37 4.23 -6.25 1.75
N MET A 38 3.28 -5.41 2.21
CA MET A 38 3.61 -4.15 2.90
C MET A 38 4.22 -4.38 4.28
N ARG A 39 3.69 -5.34 5.04
CA ARG A 39 4.21 -5.69 6.36
C ARG A 39 5.65 -6.24 6.30
N ASN A 40 5.98 -6.98 5.24
CA ASN A 40 7.31 -7.53 5.03
C ASN A 40 8.27 -6.55 4.33
N PHE A 41 7.84 -5.29 4.10
CA PHE A 41 8.70 -4.30 3.48
C PHE A 41 9.84 -3.94 4.43
N SER A 42 11.07 -3.98 3.95
CA SER A 42 12.23 -3.63 4.78
C SER A 42 12.33 -2.12 4.96
N VAL A 43 12.85 -1.68 6.12
CA VAL A 43 13.09 -0.25 6.38
C VAL A 43 13.97 0.32 5.27
N SER A 44 13.45 1.36 4.62
CA SER A 44 14.07 1.96 3.45
C SER A 44 15.40 2.62 3.85
N LYS A 45 16.49 2.22 3.20
CA LYS A 45 17.81 2.84 3.41
C LYS A 45 18.02 4.09 2.56
N ASP A 46 17.08 4.37 1.65
CA ASP A 46 17.13 5.48 0.71
C ASP A 46 15.75 6.12 0.51
N LEU A 47 15.75 7.40 0.14
CA LEU A 47 14.56 8.18 -0.21
C LEU A 47 13.79 7.56 -1.38
N THR A 48 14.47 6.95 -2.35
CA THR A 48 13.81 6.31 -3.49
C THR A 48 12.93 5.14 -3.04
N GLN A 49 13.47 4.29 -2.15
CA GLN A 49 12.74 3.15 -1.59
C GLN A 49 11.57 3.61 -0.72
N LEU A 50 11.80 4.64 0.11
CA LEU A 50 10.76 5.23 0.95
C LEU A 50 9.61 5.80 0.10
N ARG A 51 9.93 6.43 -1.03
CA ARG A 51 8.94 6.96 -1.96
C ARG A 51 8.11 5.84 -2.58
N GLY A 52 8.76 4.73 -2.94
CA GLY A 52 8.10 3.52 -3.42
C GLY A 52 7.14 2.93 -2.38
N PHE A 53 7.56 2.86 -1.12
CA PHE A 53 6.72 2.40 -0.01
C PHE A 53 5.49 3.29 0.20
N ILE A 54 5.68 4.62 0.26
CA ILE A 54 4.57 5.58 0.42
C ILE A 54 3.62 5.49 -0.78
N ALA A 55 4.14 5.36 -2.01
CA ALA A 55 3.30 5.19 -3.20
C ALA A 55 2.47 3.90 -3.11
N LEU A 56 3.09 2.78 -2.74
CA LEU A 56 2.41 1.49 -2.58
C LEU A 56 1.30 1.55 -1.51
N THR A 57 1.61 2.10 -0.33
CA THR A 57 0.63 2.21 0.77
C THR A 57 -0.47 3.22 0.48
N SER A 58 -0.15 4.29 -0.27
CA SER A 58 -1.14 5.30 -0.68
C SER A 58 -2.28 4.76 -1.54
N TYR A 59 -2.06 3.65 -2.26
CA TYR A 59 -3.11 2.97 -3.02
C TYR A 59 -4.25 2.47 -2.10
N TYR A 60 -3.91 2.10 -0.87
CA TYR A 60 -4.85 1.56 0.13
C TYR A 60 -5.27 2.59 1.18
N LYS A 61 -4.88 3.87 1.04
CA LYS A 61 -5.16 4.93 2.02
C LYS A 61 -6.64 5.09 2.38
N ARG A 62 -7.57 4.71 1.50
CA ARG A 62 -9.02 4.76 1.78
C ARG A 62 -9.46 3.85 2.94
N PHE A 63 -8.68 2.81 3.21
CA PHE A 63 -8.94 1.84 4.27
C PHE A 63 -8.15 2.13 5.56
N ILE A 64 -7.25 3.12 5.53
CA ILE A 64 -6.40 3.48 6.65
C ILE A 64 -6.90 4.82 7.22
N LYS A 65 -7.57 4.76 8.36
CA LYS A 65 -8.08 5.96 9.04
C LYS A 65 -6.90 6.83 9.47
N GLY A 66 -6.90 8.09 9.04
CA GLY A 66 -5.84 9.05 9.41
C GLY A 66 -4.51 8.84 8.68
N PHE A 67 -4.51 8.15 7.53
CA PHE A 67 -3.30 7.88 6.75
C PHE A 67 -2.36 9.09 6.61
N ALA A 68 -2.90 10.27 6.27
CA ALA A 68 -2.11 11.48 6.09
C ALA A 68 -1.26 11.85 7.32
N ASN A 69 -1.79 11.66 8.54
CA ASN A 69 -1.09 11.93 9.78
C ASN A 69 -0.03 10.86 10.06
N ILE A 70 -0.32 9.61 9.71
CA ILE A 70 0.61 8.48 9.88
C ILE A 70 1.82 8.64 8.97
N VAL A 71 1.65 8.94 7.68
CA VAL A 71 2.78 9.13 6.75
C VAL A 71 3.45 10.51 6.86
N GLU A 72 2.95 11.43 7.69
CA GLU A 72 3.52 12.77 7.83
C GLU A 72 5.02 12.76 8.21
N PRO A 73 5.47 11.97 9.22
CA PRO A 73 6.88 11.91 9.61
C PRO A 73 7.78 11.40 8.47
N LEU A 74 7.27 10.52 7.61
CA LEU A 74 7.97 10.01 6.43
C LEU A 74 8.02 11.06 5.33
N ASN A 75 6.93 11.80 5.11
CA ASN A 75 6.87 12.88 4.12
C ASN A 75 7.85 14.03 4.43
N ARG A 76 8.14 14.28 5.72
CA ARG A 76 9.13 15.28 6.14
C ARG A 76 10.54 14.98 5.61
N LEU A 77 10.89 13.71 5.42
CA LEU A 77 12.20 13.31 4.87
C LEU A 77 12.40 13.74 3.42
N PHE A 78 11.33 14.02 2.66
CA PHE A 78 11.42 14.48 1.27
C PHE A 78 11.57 16.00 1.12
N LYS A 79 11.54 16.76 2.21
CA LYS A 79 11.64 18.23 2.15
C LYS A 79 13.05 18.65 1.75
N LYS A 80 13.14 19.68 0.91
CA LYS A 80 14.42 20.25 0.47
C LYS A 80 15.26 20.67 1.68
N ASN A 81 16.57 20.43 1.63
CA ASN A 81 17.54 20.70 2.70
C ASN A 81 17.30 19.94 4.02
N THR A 82 16.54 18.84 4.01
CA THR A 82 16.38 17.98 5.19
C THR A 82 17.34 16.79 5.09
N PRO A 83 18.23 16.57 6.08
CA PRO A 83 19.05 15.35 6.10
C PRO A 83 18.15 14.13 6.30
N PHE A 84 18.47 13.03 5.62
CA PHE A 84 17.78 11.76 5.84
C PHE A 84 18.20 11.18 7.20
N ILE A 85 17.41 11.46 8.22
CA ILE A 85 17.60 10.96 9.59
C ILE A 85 16.38 10.13 9.96
N TRP A 86 16.59 8.84 10.14
CA TRP A 86 15.53 7.93 10.58
C TRP A 86 15.48 7.90 12.10
N THR A 87 14.42 8.45 12.69
CA THR A 87 14.19 8.45 14.14
C THR A 87 13.00 7.54 14.50
N GLN A 88 12.65 7.50 15.79
CA GLN A 88 11.51 6.75 16.27
C GLN A 88 10.18 7.21 15.64
N ASP A 89 10.05 8.49 15.28
CA ASP A 89 8.83 9.01 14.65
C ASP A 89 8.63 8.41 13.25
N GLN A 90 9.72 8.22 12.50
CA GLN A 90 9.65 7.55 11.19
C GLN A 90 9.45 6.05 11.33
N GLN A 91 10.03 5.42 12.35
CA GLN A 91 9.80 4.00 12.61
C GLN A 91 8.33 3.73 12.98
N ASN A 92 7.76 4.53 13.88
CA ASN A 92 6.36 4.42 14.30
C ASN A 92 5.38 4.70 13.15
N ALA A 93 5.78 5.51 12.18
CA ALA A 93 4.98 5.78 10.98
C ALA A 93 5.07 4.65 9.93
N PHE A 94 6.11 3.82 10.00
CA PHE A 94 6.39 2.76 9.05
C PHE A 94 5.79 1.40 9.49
N GLU A 95 5.76 1.12 10.79
CA GLU A 95 5.21 -0.10 11.41
C GLU A 95 3.69 -0.02 11.68
#